data_AF-A0A536TSE3-F1
#
_entry.id   AF-A0A536TSE3-F1
#
_cell.length_a   1.000
_cell.length_b   1.000
_cell.length_c   1.000
_cell.angle_alpha   90.00
_cell.angle_beta   90.00
_cell.angle_gamma   90.00
#
_symmetry.space_group_name_H-M   'P 1'
#
loop_
_entity.id
_entity.type
_entity.pdbx_description
1 polymer ?
#
loop_
_entity_poly.entity_id
_entity_poly.type
_entity_poly.pdbx_seq_one_letter_code
_entity_poly.pdbx_strand_id
1 'polypeptide(L)'
;MTIDGRFGVGKTTLGRYLAWHFNVSLIETDLFLIPTRDHFIHLDDQINRIIERRITTPLPVIVEGILMLQLMKRISRVSDFSIYVTNPQRSSVERMDKRLSAYEAAFSPSTIANIVVKIEH
;
A
#
# COMPACT_ATOMS: atom_id res chain seq x y z
N MET A 1 0.03 9.40 4.25
CA MET A 1 0.60 9.00 2.94
C MET A 1 0.37 7.51 2.72
N THR A 2 0.11 7.08 1.49
CA THR A 2 0.10 5.67 1.08
C THR A 2 1.25 5.33 0.14
N ILE A 3 1.71 4.08 0.20
CA ILE A 3 2.66 3.48 -0.75
C ILE A 3 2.03 2.20 -1.28
N ASP A 4 1.78 2.16 -2.59
CA ASP A 4 1.14 1.05 -3.30
C ASP A 4 2.03 0.51 -4.42
N GLY A 5 1.64 -0.61 -5.01
CA GLY A 5 2.35 -1.30 -6.08
C GLY A 5 2.32 -2.81 -5.91
N ARG A 6 2.83 -3.53 -6.92
CA ARG A 6 2.79 -4.99 -6.94
C ARG A 6 3.71 -5.65 -5.92
N PHE A 7 3.60 -6.97 -5.73
CA PHE A 7 4.55 -7.73 -4.93
C PHE A 7 5.97 -7.65 -5.50
N GLY A 8 6.98 -7.61 -4.62
CA GLY A 8 8.39 -7.64 -5.02
C GLY A 8 8.94 -6.35 -5.64
N VAL A 9 8.15 -5.26 -5.75
CA VAL A 9 8.62 -4.02 -6.38
C VAL A 9 9.46 -3.12 -5.48
N GLY A 10 9.65 -3.47 -4.20
CA GLY A 10 10.46 -2.69 -3.26
C GLY A 10 9.68 -1.68 -2.40
N LYS A 11 8.34 -1.74 -2.38
CA LYS A 11 7.48 -0.86 -1.55
C LYS A 11 7.87 -0.86 -0.08
N THR A 12 8.01 -2.04 0.54
CA THR A 12 8.34 -2.18 1.95
C THR A 12 9.74 -1.62 2.24
N THR A 13 10.70 -1.81 1.33
CA THR A 13 12.04 -1.21 1.44
C THR A 13 11.96 0.31 1.44
N LEU A 14 11.23 0.89 0.48
CA LEU A 14 11.01 2.33 0.40
C LEU A 14 10.25 2.86 1.63
N GLY A 15 9.18 2.19 2.04
CA GLY A 15 8.36 2.56 3.20
C GLY A 15 9.15 2.56 4.50
N ARG A 16 9.97 1.53 4.73
CA ARG A 16 10.87 1.45 5.90
C ARG A 16 11.93 2.55 5.86
N TYR A 17 12.53 2.80 4.69
CA TYR A 17 13.49 3.90 4.52
C TYR A 17 12.86 5.25 4.85
N LEU A 18 11.70 5.57 4.29
CA LEU A 18 11.01 6.84 4.53
C LEU A 18 10.57 7.00 5.98
N ALA A 19 10.04 5.94 6.59
CA ALA A 19 9.64 5.93 7.99
C ALA A 19 10.83 6.19 8.93
N TRP A 20 11.96 5.54 8.69
CA TRP A 20 13.20 5.78 9.42
C TRP A 20 13.72 7.21 9.18
N HIS A 21 13.80 7.64 7.92
CA HIS A 21 14.40 8.92 7.54
C HIS A 21 13.63 10.12 8.11
N PHE A 22 12.28 10.07 8.09
CA PHE A 22 11.43 11.14 8.59
C PHE A 22 10.98 10.95 10.04
N ASN A 23 11.39 9.86 10.71
CA ASN A 23 10.91 9.49 12.05
C ASN A 23 9.37 9.42 12.13
N VAL A 24 8.75 8.75 11.15
CA VAL A 24 7.29 8.61 10.99
C VAL A 24 6.89 7.16 11.18
N SER A 25 5.66 6.92 11.66
CA SER A 25 5.13 5.55 11.79
C SER A 25 4.80 4.92 10.44
N LEU A 26 5.15 3.65 10.28
CA LEU A 26 4.82 2.81 9.14
C LEU A 26 3.79 1.75 9.54
N ILE A 27 2.78 1.55 8.70
CA ILE A 27 1.84 0.43 8.77
C ILE A 27 2.06 -0.42 7.51
N GLU A 28 2.66 -1.59 7.68
CA GLU A 28 2.77 -2.60 6.62
C GLU A 28 1.46 -3.42 6.58
N THR A 29 0.51 -3.04 5.73
CA THR A 29 -0.84 -3.62 5.70
C THR A 29 -0.83 -5.08 5.30
N ASP A 30 0.20 -5.52 4.59
CA ASP A 30 0.38 -6.92 4.20
C ASP A 30 0.47 -7.85 5.44
N LEU A 31 0.87 -7.34 6.62
CA LEU A 31 0.87 -8.07 7.90
C LEU A 31 -0.54 -8.26 8.50
N PHE A 32 -1.53 -7.54 7.97
CA PHE A 32 -2.94 -7.61 8.39
C PHE A 32 -3.79 -8.39 7.39
N LEU A 33 -3.16 -9.04 6.40
CA LEU A 33 -3.86 -9.91 5.46
C LEU A 33 -4.35 -11.17 6.16
N ILE A 34 -5.64 -11.45 6.03
CA ILE A 34 -6.25 -12.69 6.49
C ILE A 34 -5.85 -13.79 5.49
N PRO A 35 -5.29 -14.93 5.95
CA PRO A 35 -4.94 -16.03 5.07
C PRO A 35 -6.22 -16.63 4.46
N THR A 36 -6.58 -16.19 3.27
CA THR A 36 -7.66 -16.80 2.48
C THR A 36 -7.11 -17.22 1.13
N ARG A 37 -7.58 -18.37 0.63
CA ARG A 37 -7.11 -18.87 -0.68
C ARG A 37 -7.43 -17.86 -1.78
N ASP A 38 -8.59 -17.21 -1.70
CA ASP A 38 -9.18 -16.53 -2.85
C ASP A 38 -9.21 -15.00 -2.82
N HIS A 39 -8.96 -14.37 -1.66
CA HIS A 39 -9.10 -12.92 -1.53
C HIS A 39 -7.96 -12.28 -0.72
N PHE A 40 -7.61 -11.05 -1.08
CA PHE A 40 -6.76 -10.18 -0.27
C PHE A 40 -7.65 -9.35 0.65
N ILE A 41 -8.03 -9.95 1.78
CA ILE A 41 -8.86 -9.29 2.80
C ILE A 41 -7.92 -8.85 3.91
N HIS A 42 -7.98 -7.58 4.26
CA HIS A 42 -7.25 -7.05 5.40
C HIS A 42 -8.14 -7.06 6.64
N LEU A 43 -7.53 -7.03 7.83
CA LEU A 43 -8.20 -6.64 9.06
C LEU A 43 -8.48 -5.13 9.05
N ASP A 44 -9.45 -4.72 8.22
CA ASP A 44 -9.78 -3.32 7.92
C ASP A 44 -9.98 -2.48 9.19
N ASP A 45 -10.71 -2.99 10.19
CA ASP A 45 -10.96 -2.28 11.46
C ASP A 45 -9.67 -2.02 12.26
N GLN A 46 -8.72 -2.95 12.26
CA GLN A 46 -7.45 -2.80 12.97
C GLN A 46 -6.59 -1.74 12.30
N ILE A 47 -6.47 -1.80 10.96
CA ILE A 47 -5.75 -0.78 10.20
C ILE A 47 -6.38 0.59 10.42
N ASN A 48 -7.71 0.68 10.29
CA ASN A 48 -8.44 1.94 10.44
C ASN A 48 -8.24 2.55 11.83
N ARG A 49 -8.27 1.74 12.89
CA ARG A 49 -8.04 2.17 14.26
C ARG A 49 -6.62 2.70 14.48
N ILE A 50 -5.60 2.07 13.89
CA ILE A 50 -4.21 2.53 14.01
C ILE A 50 -4.03 3.87 13.29
N ILE A 51 -4.60 4.01 12.08
CA ILE A 51 -4.58 5.27 11.32
C ILE A 51 -5.28 6.37 12.12
N GLU A 52 -6.49 6.13 12.61
CA GLU A 52 -7.29 7.10 13.38
C GLU A 52 -6.51 7.65 14.58
N ARG A 53 -5.85 6.76 15.33
CA ARG A 53 -5.07 7.15 16.52
C ARG A 53 -3.89 8.06 16.19
N ARG A 54 -3.29 7.93 14.99
CA ARG A 54 -2.16 8.77 14.55
C ARG A 54 -2.64 10.14 14.09
N ILE A 55 -3.68 10.18 13.26
CA ILE A 55 -4.15 11.44 12.67
C ILE A 55 -4.84 12.34 13.70
N THR A 56 -5.46 11.77 14.74
CA THR A 56 -6.06 12.54 15.85
C THR A 56 -5.02 13.17 16.77
N THR A 57 -3.76 12.74 16.70
CA THR A 57 -2.63 13.29 17.47
C THR A 57 -1.69 14.17 16.62
N PRO A 58 -2.24 14.84 15.60
CA PRO A 58 -1.55 15.34 14.40
C PRO A 58 -0.24 14.65 13.97
N LEU A 59 -0.11 13.33 14.14
CA LEU A 59 1.10 12.62 13.75
C LEU A 59 0.95 12.07 12.33
N PRO A 60 1.92 12.30 11.43
CA PRO A 60 1.91 11.68 10.11
C PRO A 60 1.99 10.15 10.23
N VAL A 61 1.46 9.47 9.21
CA VAL A 61 1.53 8.01 9.09
C VAL A 61 1.73 7.62 7.62
N ILE A 62 2.62 6.65 7.42
CA ILE A 62 2.83 5.98 6.14
C ILE A 62 2.09 4.63 6.21
N VAL A 63 1.27 4.36 5.21
CA VAL A 63 0.54 3.10 5.07
C VAL A 63 1.02 2.43 3.78
N GLU A 64 1.60 1.25 3.88
CA GLU A 64 2.23 0.53 2.77
C GLU A 64 1.64 -0.85 2.60
N GLY A 65 1.42 -1.25 1.35
CA GLY A 65 1.09 -2.63 0.99
C GLY A 65 0.49 -2.72 -0.40
N ILE A 66 -0.17 -3.83 -0.68
CA ILE A 66 -0.91 -4.01 -1.94
C ILE A 66 -2.37 -3.52 -1.84
N LEU A 67 -2.95 -3.10 -2.98
CA LEU A 67 -4.38 -2.76 -3.09
C LEU A 67 -4.78 -1.53 -2.25
N MET A 68 -3.88 -0.56 -2.09
CA MET A 68 -4.08 0.56 -1.17
C MET A 68 -5.33 1.38 -1.48
N LEU A 69 -5.65 1.65 -2.74
CA LEU A 69 -6.86 2.40 -3.08
C LEU A 69 -8.12 1.63 -2.73
N GLN A 70 -8.11 0.30 -2.88
CA GLN A 70 -9.22 -0.54 -2.50
C GLN A 70 -9.38 -0.57 -0.98
N LEU A 71 -8.29 -0.73 -0.23
CA LEU A 71 -8.28 -0.67 1.23
C LEU A 71 -8.81 0.68 1.73
N MET A 72 -8.25 1.78 1.24
CA MET A 72 -8.64 3.14 1.62
C MET A 72 -10.12 3.41 1.34
N LYS A 73 -10.64 2.94 0.19
CA LYS A 73 -12.08 2.98 -0.10
C LYS A 73 -12.92 2.20 0.91
N ARG A 74 -12.50 0.99 1.31
CA ARG A 74 -13.25 0.17 2.28
C ARG A 74 -13.30 0.81 3.67
N ILE A 75 -12.20 1.41 4.11
CA ILE A 75 -12.13 2.10 5.41
C ILE A 75 -12.59 3.57 5.35
N SER A 76 -13.17 4.01 4.23
CA SER A 76 -13.67 5.38 4.01
C SER A 76 -12.63 6.47 4.27
N ARG A 77 -11.39 6.26 3.82
CA ARG A 77 -10.30 7.23 3.92
C ARG A 77 -9.76 7.62 2.55
N VAL A 78 -9.21 8.84 2.51
CA VAL A 78 -8.43 9.35 1.38
C VAL A 78 -7.04 9.65 1.90
N SER A 79 -6.01 9.32 1.14
CA SER A 79 -4.64 9.71 1.51
C SER A 79 -4.36 11.12 1.02
N ASP A 80 -3.70 11.94 1.85
CA ASP A 80 -3.22 13.27 1.44
C ASP A 80 -2.12 13.19 0.38
N PHE A 81 -1.41 12.06 0.33
CA PHE A 81 -0.32 11.82 -0.62
C PHE A 81 -0.18 10.34 -0.90
N SER A 82 -0.01 9.96 -2.16
CA SER A 82 0.10 8.58 -2.62
C SER A 82 1.31 8.37 -3.52
N ILE A 83 2.05 7.29 -3.26
CA ILE A 83 3.15 6.81 -4.08
C ILE A 83 2.76 5.47 -4.69
N TYR A 84 3.00 5.30 -5.99
CA TYR A 84 2.92 4.00 -6.65
C TYR A 84 4.31 3.54 -7.08
N VAL A 85 4.77 2.40 -6.57
CA VAL A 85 6.12 1.86 -6.82
C VAL A 85 6.06 0.80 -7.92
N THR A 86 7.01 0.88 -8.85
CA THR A 86 7.18 -0.08 -9.94
C THR A 86 8.60 -0.62 -9.97
N ASN A 87 8.75 -1.89 -10.35
CA ASN A 87 10.04 -2.51 -10.66
C ASN A 87 9.82 -3.48 -11.84
N PRO A 88 10.40 -3.21 -13.03
CA PRO A 88 10.27 -4.07 -14.19
C PRO A 88 10.86 -5.47 -13.99
N GLN A 89 11.85 -5.61 -13.12
CA GLN A 89 12.58 -6.86 -12.87
C GLN A 89 11.96 -7.71 -11.73
N ARG A 90 10.79 -7.34 -11.21
CA ARG A 90 10.15 -8.10 -10.12
C ARG A 90 9.86 -9.54 -10.56
N SER A 91 9.94 -10.48 -9.62
CA SER A 91 9.40 -11.82 -9.83
C SER A 91 7.86 -11.78 -9.91
N SER A 92 7.29 -12.41 -10.93
CA SER A 92 5.85 -12.55 -11.11
C SER A 92 5.35 -13.87 -10.57
N VAL A 93 4.27 -13.83 -9.80
CA VAL A 93 3.51 -15.03 -9.40
C VAL A 93 2.14 -14.93 -10.07
N GLU A 94 1.87 -15.81 -11.03
CA GLU A 94 0.73 -15.71 -11.97
C GLU A 94 -0.62 -15.46 -11.26
N ARG A 95 -0.92 -16.22 -10.20
CA ARG A 95 -2.17 -16.07 -9.44
C ARG A 95 -2.28 -14.70 -8.78
N MET A 96 -1.19 -14.17 -8.24
CA MET A 96 -1.16 -12.85 -7.59
C MET A 96 -1.29 -11.74 -8.64
N ASP A 97 -0.62 -11.91 -9.77
CA ASP A 97 -0.63 -10.97 -10.88
C ASP A 97 -2.01 -10.81 -11.49
N LYS A 98 -2.77 -11.91 -11.69
CA LYS A 98 -4.15 -11.83 -12.19
C LYS A 98 -5.04 -10.95 -11.30
N ARG A 99 -4.90 -11.07 -9.98
CA ARG A 99 -5.67 -10.27 -9.02
C ARG A 99 -5.24 -8.82 -9.01
N LEU A 100 -3.93 -8.57 -9.03
CA LEU A 100 -3.38 -7.22 -9.07
C LEU A 100 -3.77 -6.51 -10.38
N SER A 101 -3.81 -7.22 -11.50
CA SER A 101 -4.31 -6.67 -12.77
C SER A 101 -5.79 -6.28 -12.69
N ALA A 102 -6.64 -7.09 -12.03
CA ALA A 102 -8.05 -6.74 -11.83
C ALA A 102 -8.23 -5.48 -10.95
N TYR A 103 -7.42 -5.38 -9.90
CA TYR A 103 -7.34 -4.18 -9.07
C TYR A 103 -6.89 -2.95 -9.87
N GLU A 104 -5.81 -3.07 -10.63
CA GLU A 104 -5.25 -1.97 -11.43
C GLU A 104 -6.23 -1.48 -12.48
N ALA A 105 -6.96 -2.39 -13.13
CA ALA A 105 -8.03 -2.03 -14.07
C ALA A 105 -9.18 -1.26 -13.39
N ALA A 106 -9.53 -1.63 -12.15
CA ALA A 106 -10.64 -1.00 -11.42
C ALA A 106 -10.28 0.33 -10.75
N PHE A 107 -9.02 0.53 -10.36
CA PHE A 107 -8.60 1.67 -9.54
C PHE A 107 -7.54 2.58 -10.18
N SER A 108 -6.88 2.14 -11.27
CA SER A 108 -5.84 2.89 -11.99
C SER A 108 -4.76 3.50 -11.06
N PRO A 109 -4.15 2.71 -10.16
CA PRO A 109 -3.33 3.24 -9.06
C PRO A 109 -2.09 4.02 -9.50
N SER A 110 -1.44 3.59 -10.59
CA SER A 110 -0.29 4.31 -11.16
C SER A 110 -0.68 5.66 -11.75
N THR A 111 -1.89 5.80 -12.30
CA THR A 111 -2.35 7.02 -12.96
C THR A 111 -2.76 8.09 -11.95
N ILE A 112 -3.38 7.69 -10.84
CA ILE A 112 -3.89 8.63 -9.84
C ILE A 112 -2.91 8.94 -8.71
N ALA A 113 -1.79 8.20 -8.65
CA ALA A 113 -0.76 8.45 -7.65
C ALA A 113 -0.15 9.84 -7.81
N ASN A 114 0.20 10.48 -6.69
CA ASN A 114 0.88 11.78 -6.73
C ASN A 114 2.30 11.63 -7.29
N ILE A 115 2.96 10.51 -7.00
CA ILE A 115 4.27 10.15 -7.56
C ILE A 115 4.27 8.67 -7.95
N VAL A 116 4.84 8.38 -9.12
CA VAL A 116 5.23 7.03 -9.52
C VAL A 116 6.74 6.89 -9.37
N VAL A 117 7.19 5.95 -8.54
CA VAL A 117 8.61 5.66 -8.33
C VAL A 117 8.97 4.39 -9.08
N LYS A 118 9.92 4.49 -10.01
CA LYS A 118 10.51 3.33 -10.68
C LYS A 118 11.81 2.95 -9.97
N ILE A 119 11.88 1.72 -9.46
CA ILE A 119 13.09 1.16 -8.86
C ILE A 119 13.76 0.29 -9.94
N GLU A 120 14.99 0.66 -10.28
CA GLU A 120 15.88 -0.08 -11.16
C GLU A 120 17.10 -0.50 -10.32
N HIS A 121 17.41 -1.79 -10.35
CA HIS A 121 18.64 -2.35 -9.80
C HIS A 121 19.40 -3.06 -10.93
#